data_AF-A0A6I2XKH2-F1
#
_entry.id   AF-A0A6I2XKH2-F1
#
_cell.length_a   1.000
_cell.length_b   1.000
_cell.length_c   1.000
_cell.angle_alpha   90.00
_cell.angle_beta   90.00
_cell.angle_gamma   90.00
#
_symmetry.space_group_name_H-M   'P 1'
#
loop_
_entity.id
_entity.type
_entity.pdbx_description
1 polymer ?
#
loop_
_entity_poly.entity_id
_entity_poly.type
_entity_poly.pdbx_seq_one_letter_code
_entity_poly.pdbx_strand_id
1 'polypeptide(L)'
;MLKRIPKSDISIRPFKAYKEWSFSSGSTEISLLEANESSSALSGQFAKNSIYGQLRAQFYNGHEDNPFTRTGHKTKSYTTAILSKERFLSGSAKVISIPKIYVGEGIKKGSVTLIDNQNLPTETLYTDDSFGNLQSGNDKIIISKIDIESSSIDFTDVSDYTYAGRLIDETEGGIGDFDIELNTLTISYNGTIYELVMLSMDIETGVVIVENIPFLPEESQGVKVGNVFYNQGLIVLTRDSADKLLHEWQLDYKSTQTIYEHEYLLIVNEDEFNVSTNPSAIVNVGRETERSIGTDGKVKLVVKNPGVNYIRKKSTLENGNELDYRFGSSVSMSVSGGFEHYELSSSVDSTGSFLSPFITTIGLYDDDCQLVAVAKLPQAIKSEPDIPVNFIIRFDT
;
A
#
# COMPACT_ATOMS: atom_id res chain seq x y z
N MET A 1 -9.05 -34.48 17.14
CA MET A 1 -10.22 -33.75 17.70
C MET A 1 -10.59 -32.67 16.69
N LEU A 2 -11.87 -32.51 16.38
CA LEU A 2 -12.37 -31.45 15.49
C LEU A 2 -13.48 -30.72 16.23
N LYS A 3 -13.51 -29.39 16.10
CA LYS A 3 -14.58 -28.54 16.63
C LYS A 3 -15.28 -27.88 15.46
N ARG A 4 -16.61 -27.95 15.45
CA ARG A 4 -17.41 -27.27 14.45
C ARG A 4 -17.50 -25.79 14.79
N ILE A 5 -17.20 -24.94 13.82
CA ILE A 5 -17.27 -23.48 13.96
C ILE A 5 -18.72 -23.04 13.64
N PRO A 6 -19.41 -22.34 14.55
CA PRO A 6 -20.71 -21.75 14.26
C PRO A 6 -20.64 -20.74 13.11
N LYS A 7 -21.69 -20.68 12.28
CA LYS A 7 -21.73 -19.69 11.18
C LYS A 7 -21.74 -18.24 11.67
N SER A 8 -22.16 -17.99 12.91
CA SER A 8 -22.12 -16.66 13.54
C SER A 8 -20.69 -16.15 13.75
N ASP A 9 -19.72 -17.07 13.82
CA ASP A 9 -18.34 -16.77 14.18
C ASP A 9 -17.45 -16.64 12.92
N ILE A 10 -18.09 -16.66 11.75
CA ILE A 10 -17.46 -16.45 10.44
C ILE A 10 -17.95 -15.12 9.91
N SER A 11 -17.03 -14.20 9.65
CA SER A 11 -17.33 -12.91 9.01
C SER A 11 -16.45 -12.68 7.80
N ILE A 12 -17.00 -12.00 6.79
CA ILE A 12 -16.25 -11.58 5.61
C ILE A 12 -16.18 -10.06 5.67
N ARG A 13 -14.97 -9.51 5.65
CA ARG A 13 -14.74 -8.08 5.74
C ARG A 13 -14.08 -7.57 4.46
N PRO A 14 -14.64 -6.55 3.79
CA PRO A 14 -13.95 -5.91 2.70
C PRO A 14 -12.81 -5.06 3.24
N PHE A 15 -11.62 -5.18 2.65
CA PHE A 15 -10.46 -4.35 2.95
C PHE A 15 -9.89 -3.75 1.66
N LYS A 16 -9.48 -2.48 1.73
CA LYS A 16 -8.86 -1.78 0.59
C LYS A 16 -7.35 -2.08 0.56
N ALA A 17 -6.94 -2.91 -0.39
CA ALA A 17 -5.54 -3.14 -0.70
C ALA A 17 -5.05 -2.10 -1.74
N TYR A 18 -3.81 -1.64 -1.56
CA TYR A 18 -3.15 -0.73 -2.49
C TYR A 18 -2.05 -1.45 -3.25
N LYS A 19 -2.33 -1.82 -4.50
CA LYS A 19 -1.37 -2.52 -5.35
C LYS A 19 -0.53 -1.52 -6.14
N GLU A 20 0.79 -1.67 -6.05
CA GLU A 20 1.76 -0.85 -6.79
C GLU A 20 1.88 -1.32 -8.24
N TRP A 21 1.97 -0.35 -9.15
CA TRP A 21 2.19 -0.55 -10.57
C TRP A 21 3.29 0.38 -11.04
N SER A 22 4.11 -0.13 -11.96
CA SER A 22 5.19 0.59 -12.61
C SER A 22 5.11 0.29 -14.10
N PHE A 23 5.07 1.33 -14.92
CA PHE A 23 5.06 1.26 -16.37
C PHE A 23 6.13 2.18 -16.94
N SER A 24 6.71 1.78 -18.06
CA SER A 24 7.70 2.57 -18.80
C SER A 24 7.26 2.81 -20.25
N SER A 25 8.05 3.60 -20.97
CA SER A 25 7.88 3.88 -22.41
C SER A 25 7.64 2.63 -23.28
N GLY A 26 8.24 1.50 -22.91
CA GLY A 26 8.12 0.21 -23.62
C GLY A 26 6.96 -0.67 -23.19
N SER A 27 6.15 -0.24 -22.22
CA SER A 27 5.01 -1.02 -21.72
C SER A 27 3.89 -1.12 -22.77
N THR A 28 3.32 -2.30 -22.91
CA THR A 28 2.22 -2.58 -23.87
C THR A 28 0.86 -2.68 -23.18
N GLU A 29 0.86 -2.71 -21.85
CA GLU A 29 -0.28 -2.85 -20.96
C GLU A 29 -1.10 -1.57 -20.87
N ILE A 30 -0.48 -0.41 -21.11
CA ILE A 30 -1.11 0.91 -21.09
C ILE A 30 -0.95 1.58 -22.46
N SER A 31 -1.81 2.54 -22.76
CA SER A 31 -1.77 3.24 -24.05
C SER A 31 -1.38 4.70 -23.86
N LEU A 32 -0.33 5.14 -24.56
CA LEU A 32 -0.03 6.56 -24.73
C LEU A 32 -0.69 7.06 -26.02
N LEU A 33 -1.64 7.98 -25.87
CA LEU A 33 -2.39 8.58 -26.96
C LEU A 33 -2.09 10.09 -27.04
N GLU A 34 -2.29 10.65 -28.21
CA GLU A 34 -2.14 12.06 -28.49
C GLU A 34 -3.49 12.63 -28.92
N ALA A 35 -3.87 13.74 -28.32
CA ALA A 35 -5.05 14.51 -28.66
C ALA A 35 -4.62 15.84 -29.29
N ASN A 36 -5.33 16.27 -30.32
CA ASN A 36 -5.08 17.55 -30.97
C ASN A 36 -6.39 18.05 -31.59
N GLU A 37 -6.74 19.31 -31.35
CA GLU A 37 -8.03 19.88 -31.73
C GLU A 37 -8.31 19.90 -33.25
N SER A 38 -7.26 20.01 -34.07
CA SER A 38 -7.37 20.23 -35.51
C SER A 38 -6.84 19.06 -36.35
N SER A 39 -6.26 18.04 -35.72
CA SER A 39 -5.65 16.91 -36.43
C SER A 39 -6.61 15.72 -36.56
N SER A 40 -6.85 15.28 -37.79
CA SER A 40 -7.56 14.03 -38.10
C SER A 40 -6.62 12.82 -38.18
N ALA A 41 -5.33 12.98 -37.89
CA ALA A 41 -4.38 11.87 -37.83
C ALA A 41 -4.81 10.87 -36.75
N LEU A 42 -4.42 9.60 -36.90
CA LEU A 42 -4.70 8.59 -35.89
C LEU A 42 -3.66 8.67 -34.77
N SER A 43 -4.13 8.49 -33.53
CA SER A 43 -3.33 8.12 -32.38
C SER A 43 -3.89 6.81 -31.82
N GLY A 44 -3.08 5.75 -31.89
CA GLY A 44 -3.58 4.38 -31.75
C GLY A 44 -4.61 4.08 -32.84
N GLN A 45 -5.85 3.79 -32.44
CA GLN A 45 -6.96 3.48 -33.35
C GLN A 45 -7.97 4.64 -33.53
N PHE A 46 -7.72 5.78 -32.90
CA PHE A 46 -8.67 6.89 -32.82
C PHE A 46 -8.11 8.15 -33.47
N ALA A 47 -8.95 8.99 -34.07
CA ALA A 47 -8.51 10.28 -34.59
C ALA A 47 -8.17 11.25 -33.44
N LYS A 48 -7.06 11.99 -33.55
CA LYS A 48 -6.57 12.91 -32.51
C LYS A 48 -7.62 13.96 -32.11
N ASN A 49 -8.37 14.49 -33.07
CA ASN A 49 -9.48 15.42 -32.83
C ASN A 49 -10.66 14.80 -32.09
N SER A 50 -10.89 13.50 -32.24
CA SER A 50 -11.96 12.78 -31.52
C SER A 50 -11.59 12.58 -30.06
N ILE A 51 -10.33 12.18 -29.79
CA ILE A 51 -9.80 12.10 -28.42
C ILE A 51 -9.87 13.49 -27.76
N TYR A 52 -9.44 14.54 -28.48
CA TYR A 52 -9.50 15.92 -27.99
C TYR A 52 -10.93 16.36 -27.65
N GLY A 53 -11.88 16.12 -28.57
CA GLY A 53 -13.29 16.45 -28.35
C GLY A 53 -13.88 15.72 -27.14
N GLN A 54 -13.50 14.46 -26.91
CA GLN A 54 -13.91 13.69 -25.74
C GLN A 54 -13.35 14.29 -24.44
N LEU A 55 -12.04 14.59 -24.41
CA LEU A 55 -11.41 15.21 -23.24
C LEU A 55 -12.09 16.53 -22.89
N ARG A 56 -12.30 17.39 -23.90
CA ARG A 56 -12.98 18.67 -23.76
C ARG A 56 -14.40 18.51 -23.21
N ALA A 57 -15.19 17.61 -23.78
CA ALA A 57 -16.58 17.42 -23.37
C ALA A 57 -16.71 16.86 -21.94
N GLN A 58 -15.83 15.94 -21.55
CA GLN A 58 -15.96 15.22 -20.27
C GLN A 58 -15.26 15.93 -19.12
N PHE A 59 -14.04 16.45 -19.34
CA PHE A 59 -13.14 16.88 -18.28
C PHE A 59 -12.81 18.38 -18.31
N TYR A 60 -12.88 19.02 -19.49
CA TYR A 60 -12.47 20.42 -19.72
C TYR A 60 -13.55 21.21 -20.46
N ASN A 61 -14.76 21.21 -19.89
CA ASN A 61 -15.97 21.71 -20.55
C ASN A 61 -16.26 23.21 -20.35
N GLY A 62 -15.34 23.96 -19.74
CA GLY A 62 -15.54 25.39 -19.39
C GLY A 62 -16.34 25.64 -18.12
N HIS A 63 -16.79 24.58 -17.42
CA HIS A 63 -17.51 24.66 -16.15
C HIS A 63 -16.71 24.02 -15.01
N GLU A 64 -15.40 24.22 -15.01
CA GLU A 64 -14.50 23.42 -14.19
C GLU A 64 -14.54 23.77 -12.69
N ASP A 65 -15.03 24.95 -12.31
CA ASP A 65 -15.25 25.30 -10.89
C ASP A 65 -16.59 24.80 -10.34
N ASN A 66 -17.53 24.43 -11.22
CA ASN A 66 -18.87 24.05 -10.81
C ASN A 66 -18.88 22.62 -10.21
N PRO A 67 -19.21 22.46 -8.91
CA PRO A 67 -19.15 21.17 -8.23
C PRO A 67 -20.16 20.14 -8.75
N PHE A 68 -21.20 20.56 -9.47
CA PHE A 68 -22.21 19.66 -10.05
C PHE A 68 -21.79 19.08 -11.40
N THR A 69 -21.00 19.81 -12.17
CA THR A 69 -20.62 19.45 -13.55
C THR A 69 -19.15 19.07 -13.68
N ARG A 70 -18.31 19.35 -12.68
CA ARG A 70 -16.91 18.97 -12.66
C ARG A 70 -16.77 17.48 -12.39
N THR A 71 -15.88 16.85 -13.15
CA THR A 71 -15.36 15.51 -12.87
C THR A 71 -14.08 15.56 -12.04
N GLY A 72 -14.03 14.80 -10.95
CA GLY A 72 -12.86 14.69 -10.07
C GLY A 72 -12.82 15.70 -8.94
N HIS A 73 -11.66 15.80 -8.29
CA HIS A 73 -11.47 16.67 -7.12
C HIS A 73 -11.04 18.08 -7.51
N LYS A 74 -11.14 19.02 -6.57
CA LYS A 74 -10.65 20.40 -6.69
C LYS A 74 -10.03 20.82 -5.37
N THR A 75 -9.04 21.70 -5.42
CA THR A 75 -8.50 22.39 -4.25
C THR A 75 -9.51 23.42 -3.74
N LYS A 76 -9.20 24.07 -2.62
CA LYS A 76 -10.06 25.11 -2.03
C LYS A 76 -9.95 26.45 -2.77
N SER A 77 -8.80 26.71 -3.39
CA SER A 77 -8.53 27.94 -4.13
C SER A 77 -8.97 27.79 -5.58
N TYR A 78 -9.61 28.82 -6.13
CA TYR A 78 -9.96 28.89 -7.54
C TYR A 78 -9.25 30.07 -8.19
N THR A 79 -8.64 29.82 -9.34
CA THR A 79 -7.98 30.82 -10.16
C THR A 79 -8.33 30.61 -11.63
N THR A 80 -8.52 31.72 -12.34
CA THR A 80 -8.73 31.74 -13.79
C THR A 80 -7.45 31.94 -14.57
N ALA A 81 -6.34 32.25 -13.89
CA ALA A 81 -5.05 32.46 -14.52
C ALA A 81 -4.63 31.23 -15.30
N ILE A 82 -4.18 31.42 -16.54
CA ILE A 82 -4.00 30.31 -17.47
C ILE A 82 -2.96 29.34 -16.95
N LEU A 83 -1.86 29.81 -16.37
CA LEU A 83 -0.74 28.98 -15.92
C LEU A 83 -1.02 28.24 -14.60
N SER A 84 -1.82 28.81 -13.70
CA SER A 84 -2.13 28.19 -12.41
C SER A 84 -3.52 27.55 -12.31
N LYS A 85 -4.42 27.71 -13.28
CA LYS A 85 -5.72 27.01 -13.20
C LYS A 85 -5.57 25.49 -13.26
N GLU A 86 -6.36 24.80 -12.44
CA GLU A 86 -6.32 23.34 -12.28
C GLU A 86 -6.72 22.58 -13.53
N ARG A 87 -7.76 23.05 -14.22
CA ARG A 87 -8.26 22.44 -15.44
C ARG A 87 -7.96 23.35 -16.61
N PHE A 88 -6.97 22.94 -17.38
CA PHE A 88 -6.60 23.59 -18.61
C PHE A 88 -6.41 22.53 -19.67
N LEU A 89 -7.03 22.74 -20.82
CA LEU A 89 -6.77 21.98 -22.03
C LEU A 89 -6.24 22.98 -23.06
N SER A 90 -5.01 22.76 -23.54
CA SER A 90 -4.45 23.55 -24.64
C SER A 90 -5.01 23.05 -25.99
N GLY A 91 -4.39 23.38 -27.13
CA GLY A 91 -4.76 22.83 -28.43
C GLY A 91 -4.37 21.35 -28.63
N SER A 92 -3.56 20.79 -27.73
CA SER A 92 -3.14 19.39 -27.75
C SER A 92 -2.98 18.80 -26.35
N ALA A 93 -2.96 17.47 -26.25
CA ALA A 93 -2.66 16.77 -25.00
C ALA A 93 -2.00 15.41 -25.25
N LYS A 94 -1.24 14.93 -24.28
CA LYS A 94 -0.83 13.51 -24.19
C LYS A 94 -1.67 12.82 -23.14
N VAL A 95 -2.17 11.63 -23.45
CA VAL A 95 -3.10 10.87 -22.62
C VAL A 95 -2.51 9.51 -22.36
N ILE A 96 -2.17 9.22 -21.12
CA ILE A 96 -1.88 7.87 -20.67
C ILE A 96 -3.20 7.25 -20.23
N SER A 97 -3.65 6.25 -20.97
CA SER A 97 -4.87 5.48 -20.71
C SER A 97 -4.51 4.14 -20.06
N ILE A 98 -4.96 3.95 -18.83
CA ILE A 98 -4.68 2.78 -18.01
C ILE A 98 -5.93 1.89 -17.98
N PRO A 99 -5.84 0.63 -18.45
CA PRO A 99 -6.98 -0.28 -18.42
C PRO A 99 -7.49 -0.55 -17.00
N LYS A 100 -8.80 -0.83 -16.89
CA LYS A 100 -9.49 -1.04 -15.61
C LYS A 100 -8.87 -2.12 -14.73
N ILE A 101 -8.25 -3.15 -15.31
CA ILE A 101 -7.55 -4.21 -14.55
C ILE A 101 -6.40 -3.67 -13.70
N TYR A 102 -5.74 -2.58 -14.12
CA TYR A 102 -4.65 -1.94 -13.41
C TYR A 102 -5.11 -0.74 -12.56
N VAL A 103 -6.36 -0.30 -12.72
CA VAL A 103 -6.97 0.79 -11.94
C VAL A 103 -7.76 0.25 -10.74
N GLY A 104 -8.44 -0.89 -10.91
CA GLY A 104 -9.36 -1.43 -9.93
C GLY A 104 -10.57 -0.52 -9.74
N GLU A 105 -10.75 -0.04 -8.51
CA GLU A 105 -11.77 0.95 -8.17
C GLU A 105 -11.35 2.39 -8.45
N GLY A 106 -10.04 2.62 -8.55
CA GLY A 106 -9.46 3.93 -8.77
C GLY A 106 -7.99 3.96 -8.40
N ILE A 107 -7.25 4.86 -9.04
CA ILE A 107 -5.89 5.20 -8.65
C ILE A 107 -5.93 5.88 -7.26
N LYS A 108 -5.05 5.46 -6.36
CA LYS A 108 -4.89 6.06 -5.03
C LYS A 108 -4.39 7.49 -5.20
N LYS A 109 -5.08 8.44 -4.58
CA LYS A 109 -4.73 9.86 -4.62
C LYS A 109 -3.37 10.10 -3.97
N GLY A 110 -2.60 11.02 -4.55
CA GLY A 110 -1.25 11.38 -4.15
C GLY A 110 -0.23 10.27 -4.40
N SER A 111 -0.58 9.22 -5.17
CA SER A 111 0.33 8.09 -5.42
C SER A 111 0.99 8.11 -6.78
N VAL A 112 0.52 8.95 -7.71
CA VAL A 112 1.04 9.00 -9.07
C VAL A 112 2.35 9.79 -9.10
N THR A 113 3.37 9.18 -9.66
CA THR A 113 4.64 9.83 -10.02
C THR A 113 4.95 9.51 -11.47
N LEU A 114 5.25 10.55 -12.25
CA LEU A 114 5.61 10.42 -13.66
C LEU A 114 6.97 11.09 -13.88
N ILE A 115 7.95 10.30 -14.29
CA ILE A 115 9.27 10.76 -14.69
C ILE A 115 9.29 10.85 -16.21
N ASP A 116 9.65 12.02 -16.74
CA ASP A 116 9.86 12.27 -18.16
C ASP A 116 11.34 12.52 -18.45
N ASN A 117 11.80 12.18 -19.65
CA ASN A 117 13.21 12.23 -20.05
C ASN A 117 14.13 11.46 -19.08
N GLN A 118 13.71 10.26 -18.67
CA GLN A 118 14.44 9.44 -17.72
C GLN A 118 15.87 9.17 -18.20
N ASN A 119 16.86 9.34 -17.31
CA ASN A 119 18.29 9.21 -17.60
C ASN A 119 18.86 10.29 -18.56
N LEU A 120 18.15 11.41 -18.76
CA LEU A 120 18.67 12.58 -19.48
C LEU A 120 18.90 13.76 -18.53
N PRO A 121 19.77 14.73 -18.89
CA PRO A 121 19.96 15.94 -18.08
C PRO A 121 18.69 16.78 -17.89
N THR A 122 17.68 16.57 -18.73
CA THR A 122 16.36 17.23 -18.69
C THR A 122 15.30 16.38 -18.01
N GLU A 123 15.71 15.40 -17.18
CA GLU A 123 14.80 14.57 -16.39
C GLU A 123 13.89 15.45 -15.53
N THR A 124 12.59 15.21 -15.62
CA THR A 124 11.58 15.98 -14.88
C THR A 124 10.64 15.03 -14.16
N LEU A 125 10.49 15.24 -12.85
CA LEU A 125 9.52 14.53 -12.03
C LEU A 125 8.22 15.33 -11.92
N TYR A 126 7.11 14.68 -12.24
CA TYR A 126 5.77 15.16 -12.00
C TYR A 126 5.08 14.33 -10.91
N THR A 127 4.44 15.01 -9.95
CA THR A 127 3.78 14.41 -8.80
C THR A 127 2.31 14.82 -8.75
N ASP A 128 1.48 13.91 -8.23
CA ASP A 128 0.07 14.13 -8.00
C ASP A 128 -0.20 14.85 -6.68
N ASP A 129 -0.93 15.96 -6.74
CA ASP A 129 -1.27 16.81 -5.60
C ASP A 129 -2.43 16.26 -4.74
N SER A 130 -2.97 15.08 -5.07
CA SER A 130 -4.16 14.45 -4.46
C SER A 130 -5.51 15.12 -4.79
N PHE A 131 -5.51 16.25 -5.50
CA PHE A 131 -6.69 16.95 -5.98
C PHE A 131 -6.92 16.74 -7.48
N GLY A 132 -6.12 15.88 -8.11
CA GLY A 132 -6.24 15.51 -9.52
C GLY A 132 -5.45 16.45 -10.44
N ASN A 133 -4.53 17.25 -9.89
CA ASN A 133 -3.53 17.95 -10.68
C ASN A 133 -2.22 17.16 -10.65
N LEU A 134 -1.58 17.12 -11.81
CA LEU A 134 -0.22 16.62 -11.94
C LEU A 134 0.68 17.85 -12.10
N GLN A 135 1.68 17.99 -11.24
CA GLN A 135 2.53 19.18 -11.19
C GLN A 135 4.01 18.82 -11.05
N SER A 136 4.88 19.71 -11.52
CA SER A 136 6.28 19.68 -11.13
C SER A 136 6.41 20.29 -9.74
N GLY A 137 7.37 19.80 -8.94
CA GLY A 137 7.66 20.36 -7.61
C GLY A 137 8.28 21.75 -7.65
N ASN A 138 8.77 22.18 -8.81
CA ASN A 138 9.46 23.45 -9.00
C ASN A 138 8.46 24.59 -9.22
N ASP A 139 8.84 25.79 -8.81
CA ASP A 139 8.09 27.02 -9.02
C ASP A 139 8.54 27.73 -10.31
N LYS A 140 7.59 28.38 -10.97
CA LYS A 140 7.83 29.17 -12.18
C LYS A 140 7.44 30.61 -11.93
N ILE A 141 8.33 31.53 -12.29
CA ILE A 141 8.07 32.96 -12.29
C ILE A 141 8.52 33.56 -13.61
N ILE A 142 8.01 34.75 -13.92
CA ILE A 142 8.43 35.56 -15.05
C ILE A 142 9.01 36.85 -14.49
N ILE A 143 10.29 37.08 -14.72
CA ILE A 143 10.93 38.34 -14.33
C ILE A 143 10.39 39.45 -15.22
N SER A 144 9.75 40.43 -14.58
CA SER A 144 9.18 41.60 -15.25
C SER A 144 10.13 42.80 -15.26
N LYS A 145 11.00 42.93 -14.25
CA LYS A 145 11.96 44.03 -14.14
C LYS A 145 13.17 43.61 -13.34
N ILE A 146 14.37 43.98 -13.81
CA ILE A 146 15.60 44.01 -13.02
C ILE A 146 16.21 45.40 -13.21
N ASP A 147 16.56 46.06 -12.12
CA ASP A 147 17.18 47.37 -12.13
C ASP A 147 18.28 47.41 -11.06
N ILE A 148 19.52 47.41 -11.55
CA ILE A 148 20.73 47.27 -10.74
C ILE A 148 21.02 48.56 -9.96
N GLU A 149 20.72 49.73 -10.53
CA GLU A 149 20.98 51.03 -9.90
C GLU A 149 20.12 51.23 -8.64
N SER A 150 18.87 50.78 -8.71
CA SER A 150 17.93 50.81 -7.59
C SER A 150 17.89 49.50 -6.78
N SER A 151 18.70 48.51 -7.16
CA SER A 151 18.66 47.14 -6.62
C SER A 151 17.25 46.55 -6.57
N SER A 152 16.40 46.82 -7.56
CA SER A 152 15.01 46.32 -7.60
C SER A 152 14.83 45.15 -8.57
N ILE A 153 14.01 44.19 -8.15
CA ILE A 153 13.61 43.03 -8.95
C ILE A 153 12.11 42.81 -8.82
N ASP A 154 11.40 42.90 -9.94
CA ASP A 154 9.96 42.59 -9.98
C ASP A 154 9.75 41.32 -10.79
N PHE A 155 8.95 40.39 -10.27
CA PHE A 155 8.58 39.16 -10.96
C PHE A 155 7.09 38.85 -10.79
N THR A 156 6.52 38.13 -11.74
CA THR A 156 5.12 37.70 -11.75
C THR A 156 5.05 36.19 -11.61
N ASP A 157 4.17 35.70 -10.73
CA ASP A 157 3.93 34.26 -10.56
C ASP A 157 3.01 33.67 -11.63
N VAL A 158 2.76 32.36 -11.55
CA VAL A 158 1.84 31.65 -12.45
C VAL A 158 0.36 31.99 -12.26
N SER A 159 0.01 32.74 -11.22
CA SER A 159 -1.35 33.24 -10.95
C SER A 159 -1.53 34.70 -11.34
N ASP A 160 -0.59 35.27 -12.11
CA ASP A 160 -0.58 36.64 -12.59
C ASP A 160 -0.46 37.71 -11.47
N TYR A 161 0.11 37.36 -10.31
CA TYR A 161 0.42 38.31 -9.24
C TYR A 161 1.87 38.78 -9.32
N THR A 162 2.09 40.09 -9.28
CA THR A 162 3.42 40.72 -9.34
C THR A 162 3.98 41.00 -7.94
N TYR A 163 5.20 40.58 -7.72
CA TYR A 163 5.99 40.79 -6.51
C TYR A 163 7.07 41.83 -6.78
N ALA A 164 7.22 42.78 -5.85
CA ALA A 164 8.32 43.74 -5.85
C ALA A 164 9.33 43.35 -4.77
N GLY A 165 10.51 42.91 -5.21
CA GLY A 165 11.64 42.51 -4.38
C GLY A 165 12.83 43.46 -4.52
N ARG A 166 13.83 43.25 -3.65
CA ARG A 166 15.11 43.96 -3.68
C ARG A 166 16.25 42.96 -3.84
N LEU A 167 17.21 43.26 -4.70
CA LEU A 167 18.50 42.57 -4.75
C LEU A 167 19.32 42.95 -3.51
N ILE A 168 20.07 42.00 -2.96
CA ILE A 168 20.88 42.20 -1.75
C ILE A 168 22.36 42.33 -2.17
N ASP A 169 22.99 43.43 -1.81
CA ASP A 169 24.43 43.60 -2.00
C ASP A 169 25.21 42.74 -0.98
N GLU A 170 26.39 42.23 -1.36
CA GLU A 170 27.28 41.41 -0.52
C GLU A 170 27.59 42.08 0.82
N THR A 171 27.55 43.41 0.85
CA THR A 171 27.80 44.23 2.04
C THR A 171 26.64 44.22 3.06
N GLU A 172 25.41 43.90 2.64
CA GLU A 172 24.19 43.87 3.45
C GLU A 172 23.66 42.43 3.64
N GLY A 173 24.47 41.53 4.19
CA GLY A 173 24.02 40.16 4.50
C GLY A 173 25.10 39.10 4.40
N GLY A 174 26.27 39.42 3.85
CA GLY A 174 27.39 38.49 3.68
C GLY A 174 27.20 37.45 2.57
N ILE A 175 26.11 37.56 1.79
CA ILE A 175 25.76 36.72 0.65
C ILE A 175 25.43 37.69 -0.51
N GLY A 176 26.00 37.46 -1.70
CA GLY A 176 25.75 38.29 -2.88
C GLY A 176 24.35 38.11 -3.46
N ASP A 177 23.98 38.99 -4.39
CA ASP A 177 22.69 38.97 -5.08
C ASP A 177 22.54 37.72 -5.95
N PHE A 178 23.62 37.29 -6.60
CA PHE A 178 23.62 36.11 -7.45
C PHE A 178 24.92 35.30 -7.32
N ASP A 179 24.80 34.03 -6.91
CA ASP A 179 25.89 33.07 -6.87
C ASP A 179 25.78 32.10 -8.05
N ILE A 180 26.74 32.18 -8.98
CA ILE A 180 26.80 31.34 -10.18
C ILE A 180 27.25 29.90 -9.84
N GLU A 181 28.06 29.71 -8.82
CA GLU A 181 28.57 28.38 -8.45
C GLU A 181 27.47 27.57 -7.75
N LEU A 182 26.66 28.24 -6.92
CA LEU A 182 25.55 27.63 -6.19
C LEU A 182 24.21 27.72 -6.93
N ASN A 183 24.14 28.47 -8.05
CA ASN A 183 22.92 28.82 -8.77
C ASN A 183 21.85 29.46 -7.86
N THR A 184 22.26 30.28 -6.90
CA THR A 184 21.33 30.92 -5.96
C THR A 184 21.13 32.40 -6.27
N LEU A 185 19.88 32.85 -6.16
CA LEU A 185 19.46 34.25 -6.27
C LEU A 185 18.96 34.70 -4.90
N THR A 186 19.61 35.71 -4.33
CA THR A 186 19.26 36.26 -3.01
C THR A 186 18.39 37.50 -3.17
N ILE A 187 17.15 37.44 -2.68
CA ILE A 187 16.21 38.56 -2.74
C ILE A 187 15.68 38.93 -1.35
N SER A 188 15.41 40.22 -1.14
CA SER A 188 14.58 40.69 -0.05
C SER A 188 13.13 40.84 -0.52
N TYR A 189 12.19 40.24 0.20
CA TYR A 189 10.76 40.45 0.02
C TYR A 189 10.11 40.75 1.37
N ASN A 190 9.33 41.85 1.45
CA ASN A 190 8.71 42.34 2.70
C ASN A 190 9.69 42.44 3.89
N GLY A 191 10.96 42.77 3.63
CA GLY A 191 12.00 42.91 4.67
C GLY A 191 12.61 41.59 5.16
N THR A 192 12.23 40.44 4.59
CA THR A 192 12.85 39.14 4.84
C THR A 192 13.73 38.74 3.67
N ILE A 193 14.89 38.16 3.93
CA ILE A 193 15.85 37.69 2.93
C ILE A 193 15.52 36.23 2.58
N TYR A 194 15.46 35.93 1.28
CA TYR A 194 15.24 34.60 0.74
C TYR A 194 16.38 34.25 -0.22
N GLU A 195 16.92 33.06 -0.07
CA GLU A 195 17.87 32.46 -0.99
C GLU A 195 17.11 31.47 -1.89
N LEU A 196 17.05 31.77 -3.18
CA LEU A 196 16.27 31.03 -4.16
C LEU A 196 17.21 30.21 -5.06
N VAL A 197 17.09 28.89 -5.02
CA VAL A 197 17.86 27.99 -5.89
C VAL A 197 17.24 27.99 -7.30
N MET A 198 17.95 28.52 -8.28
CA MET A 198 17.51 28.57 -9.67
C MET A 198 17.93 27.30 -10.42
N LEU A 199 16.98 26.69 -11.13
CA LEU A 199 17.22 25.50 -11.95
C LEU A 199 17.43 25.85 -13.42
N SER A 200 16.70 26.85 -13.92
CA SER A 200 16.87 27.34 -15.28
C SER A 200 16.33 28.76 -15.42
N MET A 201 16.95 29.54 -16.31
CA MET A 201 16.49 30.87 -16.70
C MET A 201 16.53 30.98 -18.23
N ASP A 202 15.42 31.44 -18.80
CA ASP A 202 15.35 31.87 -20.19
C ASP A 202 15.33 33.40 -20.23
N ILE A 203 16.40 33.97 -20.78
CA ILE A 203 16.62 35.42 -20.84
C ILE A 203 15.72 36.07 -21.90
N GLU A 204 15.32 35.34 -22.94
CA GLU A 204 14.47 35.89 -24.01
C GLU A 204 13.02 36.04 -23.53
N THR A 205 12.52 35.05 -22.79
CA THR A 205 11.14 35.06 -22.27
C THR A 205 11.03 35.60 -20.85
N GLY A 206 12.15 35.75 -20.12
CA GLY A 206 12.18 36.13 -18.71
C GLY A 206 11.69 35.03 -17.76
N VAL A 207 11.46 33.81 -18.25
CA VAL A 207 10.99 32.69 -17.44
C VAL A 207 12.11 32.15 -16.59
N VAL A 208 11.86 32.01 -15.29
CA VAL A 208 12.77 31.38 -14.33
C VAL A 208 12.05 30.22 -13.64
N ILE A 209 12.75 29.09 -13.56
CA ILE A 209 12.33 27.94 -12.77
C ILE A 209 13.20 27.91 -11.51
N VAL A 210 12.55 27.94 -10.36
CA VAL A 210 13.15 27.95 -9.03
C VAL A 210 12.74 26.66 -8.33
N GLU A 211 13.62 26.09 -7.52
CA GLU A 211 13.31 24.88 -6.75
C GLU A 211 12.09 25.07 -5.85
N ASN A 212 12.03 26.19 -5.12
CA ASN A 212 10.91 26.56 -4.26
C ASN A 212 10.98 28.05 -3.89
N ILE A 213 9.84 28.74 -3.91
CA ILE A 213 9.67 30.12 -3.45
C ILE A 213 8.72 30.11 -2.25
N PRO A 214 9.25 30.13 -1.01
CA PRO A 214 8.47 29.82 0.20
C PRO A 214 7.26 30.73 0.50
N PHE A 215 7.26 31.94 -0.06
CA PHE A 215 6.20 32.92 0.17
C PHE A 215 5.13 32.96 -0.92
N LEU A 216 5.23 32.11 -1.96
CA LEU A 216 4.15 32.00 -2.95
C LEU A 216 2.90 31.36 -2.32
N PRO A 217 1.69 31.79 -2.73
CA PRO A 217 0.45 31.15 -2.30
C PRO A 217 0.33 29.74 -2.91
N GLU A 218 -0.49 28.89 -2.30
CA GLU A 218 -0.68 27.48 -2.69
C GLU A 218 -1.07 27.32 -4.17
N GLU A 219 -1.90 28.21 -4.71
CA GLU A 219 -2.27 28.18 -6.13
C GLU A 219 -1.12 28.43 -7.11
N SER A 220 -0.06 29.11 -6.65
CA SER A 220 1.12 29.47 -7.45
C SER A 220 2.33 28.57 -7.19
N GLN A 221 2.22 27.66 -6.23
CA GLN A 221 3.24 26.65 -5.94
C GLN A 221 3.12 25.47 -6.92
N GLY A 222 4.25 25.06 -7.47
CA GLY A 222 4.33 23.94 -8.40
C GLY A 222 3.71 24.21 -9.77
N VAL A 223 4.46 23.91 -10.83
CA VAL A 223 3.94 24.07 -12.20
C VAL A 223 2.98 22.93 -12.53
N LYS A 224 1.68 23.23 -12.59
CA LYS A 224 0.63 22.28 -13.03
C LYS A 224 0.83 21.93 -14.49
N VAL A 225 1.14 20.68 -14.82
CA VAL A 225 1.38 20.22 -16.20
C VAL A 225 0.18 19.47 -16.79
N GLY A 226 -0.72 18.99 -15.94
CA GLY A 226 -1.83 18.16 -16.37
C GLY A 226 -2.70 17.69 -15.23
N ASN A 227 -3.40 16.58 -15.44
CA ASN A 227 -4.41 16.08 -14.52
C ASN A 227 -4.42 14.57 -14.41
N VAL A 228 -4.80 14.07 -13.24
CA VAL A 228 -5.07 12.66 -12.97
C VAL A 228 -6.56 12.45 -12.73
N PHE A 229 -7.18 11.59 -13.53
CA PHE A 229 -8.57 11.18 -13.39
C PHE A 229 -8.65 9.78 -12.77
N TYR A 230 -8.61 9.75 -11.43
CA TYR A 230 -8.40 8.53 -10.64
C TYR A 230 -9.32 7.37 -10.98
N ASN A 231 -10.63 7.63 -11.13
CA ASN A 231 -11.63 6.59 -11.34
C ASN A 231 -11.67 6.13 -12.81
N GLN A 232 -11.28 7.00 -13.74
CA GLN A 232 -11.26 6.72 -15.17
C GLN A 232 -9.95 6.05 -15.60
N GLY A 233 -8.89 6.11 -14.79
CA GLY A 233 -7.59 5.57 -15.16
C GLY A 233 -6.89 6.39 -16.23
N LEU A 234 -7.10 7.71 -16.24
CA LEU A 234 -6.50 8.59 -17.25
C LEU A 234 -5.53 9.56 -16.57
N ILE A 235 -4.35 9.71 -17.15
CA ILE A 235 -3.41 10.78 -16.83
C ILE A 235 -3.25 11.62 -18.09
N VAL A 236 -3.54 12.91 -18.01
CA VAL A 236 -3.60 13.79 -19.17
C VAL A 236 -2.64 14.96 -18.97
N LEU A 237 -1.64 15.06 -19.83
CA LEU A 237 -0.71 16.18 -19.91
C LEU A 237 -1.23 17.19 -20.93
N THR A 238 -1.58 18.38 -20.48
CA THR A 238 -2.27 19.37 -21.32
C THR A 238 -1.43 20.61 -21.62
N ARG A 239 -0.39 20.87 -20.82
CA ARG A 239 0.54 21.97 -21.04
C ARG A 239 1.79 21.48 -21.74
N ASP A 240 2.21 22.23 -22.75
CA ASP A 240 3.42 21.97 -23.54
C ASP A 240 3.52 20.50 -23.97
N SER A 241 2.36 19.93 -24.32
CA SER A 241 2.21 18.48 -24.49
C SER A 241 3.03 17.96 -25.67
N ALA A 242 3.40 18.82 -26.62
CA ALA A 242 4.26 18.45 -27.74
C ALA A 242 5.65 18.02 -27.28
N ASP A 243 6.16 18.59 -26.18
CA ASP A 243 7.53 18.39 -25.69
C ASP A 243 7.61 17.36 -24.55
N LYS A 244 6.48 16.76 -24.15
CA LYS A 244 6.41 15.79 -23.04
C LYS A 244 6.48 14.36 -23.56
N LEU A 245 7.07 13.44 -22.80
CA LEU A 245 7.07 12.00 -23.09
C LEU A 245 7.56 11.68 -24.52
N LEU A 246 8.58 12.41 -24.98
CA LEU A 246 9.23 12.17 -26.27
C LEU A 246 10.33 11.12 -26.18
N HIS A 247 10.93 10.99 -24.99
CA HIS A 247 11.99 10.03 -24.69
C HIS A 247 11.49 8.99 -23.68
N GLU A 248 12.41 8.29 -23.03
CA GLU A 248 12.11 7.36 -21.94
C GLU A 248 11.35 8.06 -20.82
N TRP A 249 10.27 7.43 -20.37
CA TRP A 249 9.46 7.89 -19.25
C TRP A 249 9.08 6.70 -18.37
N GLN A 250 8.82 6.99 -17.10
CA GLN A 250 8.38 6.02 -16.11
C GLN A 250 7.18 6.55 -15.33
N LEU A 251 6.14 5.73 -15.22
CA LEU A 251 4.92 6.00 -14.48
C LEU A 251 4.79 4.99 -13.35
N ASP A 252 4.74 5.47 -12.11
CA ASP A 252 4.45 4.66 -10.93
C ASP A 252 3.19 5.17 -10.25
N TYR A 253 2.34 4.25 -9.78
CA TYR A 253 1.18 4.60 -8.98
C TYR A 253 0.66 3.41 -8.15
N LYS A 254 -0.25 3.70 -7.21
CA LYS A 254 -0.96 2.68 -6.44
C LYS A 254 -2.41 2.60 -6.90
N SER A 255 -2.89 1.41 -7.24
CA SER A 255 -4.31 1.15 -7.52
C SER A 255 -5.05 0.74 -6.25
N THR A 256 -6.34 1.03 -6.18
CA THR A 256 -7.21 0.61 -5.08
C THR A 256 -8.02 -0.61 -5.50
N GLN A 257 -7.86 -1.72 -4.77
CA GLN A 257 -8.64 -2.94 -4.98
C GLN A 257 -9.28 -3.35 -3.65
N THR A 258 -10.56 -3.73 -3.69
CA THR A 258 -11.19 -4.39 -2.54
C THR A 258 -10.86 -5.87 -2.61
N ILE A 259 -10.15 -6.35 -1.60
CA ILE A 259 -10.03 -7.77 -1.31
C ILE A 259 -10.96 -8.11 -0.16
N TYR A 260 -11.38 -9.36 -0.10
CA TYR A 260 -12.21 -9.87 0.98
C TYR A 260 -11.34 -10.71 1.89
N GLU A 261 -11.37 -10.38 3.18
CA GLU A 261 -10.71 -11.16 4.21
C GLU A 261 -11.77 -12.00 4.92
N HIS A 262 -11.49 -13.29 5.05
CA HIS A 262 -12.29 -14.18 5.87
C HIS A 262 -11.75 -14.17 7.30
N GLU A 263 -12.60 -13.79 8.25
CA GLU A 263 -12.30 -13.77 9.68
C GLU A 263 -13.10 -14.88 10.38
N TYR A 264 -12.37 -15.78 11.06
CA TYR A 264 -12.93 -16.87 11.86
C TYR A 264 -12.58 -16.63 13.33
N LEU A 265 -13.61 -16.47 14.16
CA LEU A 265 -13.49 -16.50 15.61
C LEU A 265 -13.55 -17.96 16.08
N LEU A 266 -12.47 -18.42 16.68
CA LEU A 266 -12.36 -19.75 17.28
C LEU A 266 -12.31 -19.60 18.78
N ILE A 267 -13.33 -20.07 19.46
CA ILE A 267 -13.39 -20.14 20.91
C ILE A 267 -13.02 -21.55 21.30
N VAL A 268 -11.96 -21.73 22.08
CA VAL A 268 -11.63 -22.99 22.77
C VAL A 268 -12.17 -22.84 24.18
N ASN A 269 -13.18 -23.62 24.53
CA ASN A 269 -13.76 -23.56 25.87
C ASN A 269 -12.86 -24.26 26.90
N GLU A 270 -13.19 -24.12 28.17
CA GLU A 270 -12.60 -24.91 29.26
C GLU A 270 -12.66 -26.42 28.92
N ASP A 271 -11.60 -27.14 29.27
CA ASP A 271 -11.36 -28.57 28.96
C ASP A 271 -11.32 -28.99 27.47
N GLU A 272 -11.55 -28.08 26.51
CA GLU A 272 -11.48 -28.41 25.09
C GLU A 272 -10.04 -28.40 24.54
N PHE A 273 -9.68 -29.45 23.80
CA PHE A 273 -8.32 -29.62 23.25
C PHE A 273 -7.21 -29.66 24.31
N ASN A 274 -7.54 -29.90 25.57
CA ASN A 274 -6.61 -30.10 26.70
C ASN A 274 -5.93 -31.48 26.70
N VAL A 275 -5.89 -32.15 25.54
CA VAL A 275 -5.21 -33.42 25.35
C VAL A 275 -4.12 -33.27 24.29
N SER A 276 -2.90 -33.69 24.63
CA SER A 276 -1.79 -33.70 23.69
C SER A 276 -2.04 -34.69 22.54
N THR A 277 -1.85 -34.24 21.30
CA THR A 277 -1.86 -35.10 20.11
C THR A 277 -0.50 -35.77 19.85
N ASN A 278 0.50 -35.54 20.71
CA ASN A 278 1.81 -36.16 20.59
C ASN A 278 1.68 -37.69 20.82
N PRO A 279 2.17 -38.55 19.90
CA PRO A 279 2.16 -40.00 20.09
C PRO A 279 2.80 -40.47 21.40
N SER A 280 3.77 -39.74 21.95
CA SER A 280 4.42 -40.10 23.23
C SER A 280 3.53 -39.85 24.46
N ALA A 281 2.50 -38.99 24.35
CA ALA A 281 1.55 -38.69 25.41
C ALA A 281 0.47 -39.76 25.57
N ILE A 282 0.41 -40.73 24.64
CA ILE A 282 -0.61 -41.77 24.55
C ILE A 282 0.02 -43.14 24.83
N VAL A 283 -0.71 -44.00 25.52
CA VAL A 283 -0.42 -45.43 25.67
C VAL A 283 -1.52 -46.19 24.93
N ASN A 284 -1.13 -47.03 23.98
CA ASN A 284 -2.08 -47.91 23.31
C ASN A 284 -2.11 -49.27 24.04
N VAL A 285 -3.31 -49.71 24.42
CA VAL A 285 -3.56 -51.00 25.05
C VAL A 285 -4.34 -51.87 24.08
N GLY A 286 -3.87 -53.10 23.86
CA GLY A 286 -4.57 -54.09 23.03
C GLY A 286 -4.39 -53.95 21.52
N ARG A 287 -3.44 -53.14 21.02
CA ARG A 287 -3.10 -53.10 19.60
C ARG A 287 -2.30 -54.33 19.19
N GLU A 288 -2.81 -55.02 18.18
CA GLU A 288 -2.15 -56.15 17.55
C GLU A 288 -1.65 -55.74 16.18
N THR A 289 -0.34 -55.85 15.97
CA THR A 289 0.28 -55.62 14.67
C THR A 289 0.89 -56.90 14.15
N GLU A 290 0.64 -57.20 12.88
CA GLU A 290 1.21 -58.33 12.17
C GLU A 290 2.19 -57.84 11.11
N ARG A 291 3.31 -58.54 10.93
CA ARG A 291 4.26 -58.24 9.86
C ARG A 291 3.83 -58.99 8.61
N SER A 292 3.39 -58.25 7.60
CA SER A 292 3.15 -58.80 6.26
C SER A 292 4.28 -58.39 5.32
N ILE A 293 4.73 -59.31 4.47
CA ILE A 293 5.71 -59.02 3.42
C ILE A 293 4.93 -58.74 2.14
N GLY A 294 5.07 -57.53 1.60
CA GLY A 294 4.47 -57.18 0.31
C GLY A 294 5.15 -57.90 -0.85
N THR A 295 4.50 -57.91 -2.02
CA THR A 295 5.06 -58.42 -3.29
C THR A 295 6.34 -57.69 -3.74
N ASP A 296 6.65 -56.56 -3.11
CA ASP A 296 7.85 -55.75 -3.26
C ASP A 296 9.00 -56.14 -2.30
N GLY A 297 8.83 -57.21 -1.51
CA GLY A 297 9.82 -57.68 -0.52
C GLY A 297 9.96 -56.78 0.71
N LYS A 298 9.13 -55.73 0.84
CA LYS A 298 9.16 -54.82 2.00
C LYS A 298 8.26 -55.34 3.12
N VAL A 299 8.81 -55.38 4.34
CA VAL A 299 8.06 -55.72 5.55
C VAL A 299 7.19 -54.52 5.93
N LYS A 300 5.88 -54.68 5.87
CA LYS A 300 4.89 -53.69 6.33
C LYS A 300 4.26 -54.21 7.62
N LEU A 301 4.22 -53.39 8.68
CA LEU A 301 3.40 -53.67 9.85
C LEU A 301 1.94 -53.31 9.52
N VAL A 302 1.08 -54.31 9.49
CA VAL A 302 -0.36 -54.14 9.30
C VAL A 302 -1.03 -54.23 10.66
N VAL A 303 -1.91 -53.28 10.96
CA VAL A 303 -2.67 -53.24 12.22
C VAL A 303 -3.86 -54.18 12.06
N LYS A 304 -3.88 -55.28 12.82
CA LYS A 304 -4.98 -56.26 12.83
C LYS A 304 -6.09 -55.86 13.80
N ASN A 305 -5.70 -55.31 14.94
CA ASN A 305 -6.61 -54.70 15.89
C ASN A 305 -6.07 -53.31 16.29
N PRO A 306 -6.83 -52.22 16.10
CA PRO A 306 -6.37 -50.88 16.44
C PRO A 306 -6.13 -50.64 17.95
N GLY A 307 -6.69 -51.47 18.83
CA GLY A 307 -6.60 -51.28 20.28
C GLY A 307 -7.30 -50.00 20.75
N VAL A 308 -7.12 -49.64 22.02
CA VAL A 308 -7.64 -48.40 22.62
C VAL A 308 -6.48 -47.52 23.07
N ASN A 309 -6.57 -46.23 22.75
CA ASN A 309 -5.58 -45.22 23.14
C ASN A 309 -6.01 -44.55 24.44
N TYR A 310 -5.14 -44.60 25.45
CA TYR A 310 -5.31 -43.89 26.71
C TYR A 310 -4.25 -42.79 26.83
N ILE A 311 -4.65 -41.64 27.35
CA ILE A 311 -3.70 -40.58 27.71
C ILE A 311 -2.92 -41.04 28.93
N ARG A 312 -1.63 -40.70 29.02
CA ARG A 312 -0.77 -41.03 30.15
C ARG A 312 -1.17 -40.27 31.43
N LYS A 313 -2.20 -40.76 32.10
CA LYS A 313 -2.69 -40.24 33.36
C LYS A 313 -3.10 -41.36 34.32
N LYS A 314 -3.24 -41.02 35.60
CA LYS A 314 -3.98 -41.84 36.56
C LYS A 314 -5.47 -41.52 36.44
N SER A 315 -6.33 -42.52 36.31
CA SER A 315 -7.77 -42.34 36.20
C SER A 315 -8.51 -43.39 37.00
N THR A 316 -9.53 -42.97 37.72
CA THR A 316 -10.48 -43.85 38.39
C THR A 316 -11.67 -44.08 37.47
N LEU A 317 -11.95 -45.35 37.15
CA LEU A 317 -13.12 -45.74 36.39
C LEU A 317 -14.38 -45.66 37.27
N GLU A 318 -15.56 -45.60 36.66
CA GLU A 318 -16.86 -45.57 37.37
C GLU A 318 -17.06 -46.80 38.28
N ASN A 319 -16.41 -47.92 37.98
CA ASN A 319 -16.44 -49.14 38.79
C ASN A 319 -15.42 -49.15 39.95
N GLY A 320 -14.72 -48.04 40.18
CA GLY A 320 -13.74 -47.89 41.25
C GLY A 320 -12.34 -48.45 40.94
N ASN A 321 -12.13 -49.06 39.78
CA ASN A 321 -10.80 -49.53 39.39
C ASN A 321 -9.90 -48.36 38.97
N GLU A 322 -8.64 -48.38 39.41
CA GLU A 322 -7.63 -47.40 39.02
C GLU A 322 -6.87 -47.88 37.77
N LEU A 323 -6.85 -47.06 36.73
CA LEU A 323 -5.94 -47.19 35.59
C LEU A 323 -4.78 -46.21 35.78
N ASP A 324 -3.56 -46.72 35.91
CA ASP A 324 -2.35 -45.90 36.03
C ASP A 324 -1.45 -46.09 34.81
N TYR A 325 -1.47 -45.09 33.91
CA TYR A 325 -0.61 -45.04 32.72
C TYR A 325 0.40 -43.89 32.77
N ARG A 326 0.71 -43.38 33.96
CA ARG A 326 1.63 -42.25 34.15
C ARG A 326 3.06 -42.58 33.71
N PHE A 327 3.85 -41.54 33.45
CA PHE A 327 5.28 -41.67 33.22
C PHE A 327 5.98 -42.01 34.54
N GLY A 328 6.58 -43.20 34.65
CA GLY A 328 7.40 -43.58 35.80
C GLY A 328 8.81 -42.99 35.73
N SER A 329 9.36 -42.56 36.87
CA SER A 329 10.75 -42.11 36.97
C SER A 329 11.72 -43.28 36.81
N SER A 330 12.82 -43.06 36.09
CA SER A 330 13.91 -44.04 35.97
C SER A 330 14.78 -44.15 37.23
N VAL A 331 14.61 -43.23 38.20
CA VAL A 331 15.43 -43.12 39.40
C VAL A 331 14.69 -43.56 40.66
N SER A 332 13.35 -43.43 40.70
CA SER A 332 12.54 -43.85 41.83
C SER A 332 11.19 -44.40 41.36
N MET A 333 10.90 -45.65 41.71
CA MET A 333 9.64 -46.31 41.34
C MET A 333 8.39 -45.70 41.99
N SER A 334 8.57 -44.93 43.06
CA SER A 334 7.46 -44.26 43.77
C SER A 334 7.10 -42.91 43.15
N VAL A 335 7.88 -42.42 42.19
CA VAL A 335 7.67 -41.12 41.54
C VAL A 335 7.13 -41.36 40.13
N SER A 336 5.96 -40.82 39.87
CA SER A 336 5.34 -40.82 38.54
C SER A 336 4.72 -39.46 38.25
N GLY A 337 4.61 -39.13 36.96
CA GLY A 337 3.98 -37.90 36.47
C GLY A 337 2.99 -38.20 35.36
N GLY A 338 1.85 -37.53 35.36
CA GLY A 338 0.84 -37.66 34.32
C GLY A 338 0.12 -36.36 34.04
N PHE A 339 -0.77 -36.40 33.05
CA PHE A 339 -1.55 -35.22 32.65
C PHE A 339 -2.62 -34.82 33.70
N GLU A 340 -2.94 -35.66 34.68
CA GLU A 340 -3.87 -35.35 35.78
C GLU A 340 -3.29 -34.43 36.87
N HIS A 341 -1.97 -34.21 36.87
CA HIS A 341 -1.33 -33.40 37.92
C HIS A 341 -1.74 -31.93 37.90
N TYR A 342 -2.16 -31.38 36.74
CA TYR A 342 -2.71 -30.03 36.69
C TYR A 342 -3.99 -29.93 37.54
N GLU A 343 -4.96 -30.81 37.31
CA GLU A 343 -6.25 -30.84 38.05
C GLU A 343 -6.06 -31.05 39.57
N LEU A 344 -5.04 -31.82 39.97
CA LEU A 344 -4.80 -32.17 41.37
C LEU A 344 -3.97 -31.13 42.15
N SER A 345 -3.22 -30.27 41.47
CA SER A 345 -2.17 -29.48 42.14
C SER A 345 -1.90 -28.11 41.51
N SER A 346 -2.74 -27.63 40.58
CA SER A 346 -2.56 -26.32 39.92
C SER A 346 -2.35 -25.16 40.90
N SER A 347 -3.02 -25.17 42.05
CA SER A 347 -2.93 -24.12 43.08
C SER A 347 -1.54 -23.99 43.74
N VAL A 348 -0.68 -24.99 43.62
CA VAL A 348 0.69 -24.97 44.17
C VAL A 348 1.76 -24.80 43.09
N ASP A 349 1.37 -24.66 41.81
CA ASP A 349 2.30 -24.44 40.70
C ASP A 349 2.71 -22.97 40.58
N SER A 350 3.79 -22.58 41.25
CA SER A 350 4.34 -21.22 41.14
C SER A 350 5.16 -21.01 39.86
N THR A 351 5.42 -22.07 39.08
CA THR A 351 6.32 -22.03 37.91
C THR A 351 5.64 -22.38 36.57
N GLY A 352 4.41 -22.87 36.61
CA GLY A 352 3.70 -23.37 35.44
C GLY A 352 4.27 -24.67 34.87
N SER A 353 4.94 -25.49 35.70
CA SER A 353 5.65 -26.72 35.32
C SER A 353 4.76 -27.93 35.05
N PHE A 354 3.45 -27.86 35.33
CA PHE A 354 2.56 -28.97 35.03
C PHE A 354 2.38 -29.20 33.52
N LEU A 355 2.28 -30.48 33.15
CA LEU A 355 2.11 -30.97 31.77
C LEU A 355 0.72 -30.60 31.23
N SER A 356 0.59 -29.41 30.66
CA SER A 356 -0.57 -29.04 29.83
C SER A 356 -0.15 -28.92 28.36
N PRO A 357 -1.05 -29.21 27.41
CA PRO A 357 -0.74 -29.09 26.00
C PRO A 357 -0.59 -27.62 25.58
N PHE A 358 0.19 -27.40 24.53
CA PHE A 358 0.34 -26.10 23.89
C PHE A 358 -0.33 -26.12 22.52
N ILE A 359 -1.11 -25.09 22.23
CA ILE A 359 -1.64 -24.80 20.90
C ILE A 359 -0.52 -24.13 20.11
N THR A 360 -0.07 -24.80 19.05
CA THR A 360 1.02 -24.31 18.19
C THR A 360 0.55 -24.05 16.76
N THR A 361 -0.42 -24.83 16.31
CA THR A 361 -0.92 -24.82 14.94
C THR A 361 -2.42 -25.07 14.96
N ILE A 362 -3.17 -24.30 14.16
CA ILE A 362 -4.61 -24.45 14.00
C ILE A 362 -4.88 -24.84 12.54
N GLY A 363 -5.58 -25.95 12.33
CA GLY A 363 -6.02 -26.38 11.00
C GLY A 363 -7.50 -26.10 10.80
N LEU A 364 -7.85 -25.47 9.68
CA LEU A 364 -9.23 -25.32 9.23
C LEU A 364 -9.55 -26.44 8.25
N TYR A 365 -10.68 -27.12 8.48
CA TYR A 365 -11.13 -28.25 7.67
C TYR A 365 -12.51 -27.94 7.09
N ASP A 366 -12.80 -28.46 5.89
CA ASP A 366 -14.13 -28.40 5.29
C ASP A 366 -15.08 -29.48 5.86
N ASP A 367 -16.32 -29.50 5.36
CA ASP A 367 -17.35 -30.45 5.79
C ASP A 367 -16.99 -31.92 5.47
N ASP A 368 -16.10 -32.15 4.50
CA ASP A 368 -15.56 -33.47 4.12
C ASP A 368 -14.30 -33.85 4.91
N CYS A 369 -13.94 -33.07 5.93
CA CYS A 369 -12.74 -33.23 6.76
C CYS A 369 -11.42 -33.11 5.98
N GLN A 370 -11.40 -32.38 4.87
CA GLN A 370 -10.19 -32.02 4.13
C GLN A 370 -9.60 -30.72 4.69
N LEU A 371 -8.27 -30.64 4.75
CA LEU A 371 -7.56 -29.47 5.26
C LEU A 371 -7.60 -28.34 4.23
N VAL A 372 -8.17 -27.20 4.62
CA VAL A 372 -8.31 -26.01 3.76
C VAL A 372 -7.23 -24.98 4.05
N ALA A 373 -6.90 -24.77 5.33
CA ALA A 373 -5.89 -23.78 5.74
C ALA A 373 -5.19 -24.19 7.03
N VAL A 374 -3.97 -23.68 7.23
CA VAL A 374 -3.15 -23.91 8.42
C VAL A 374 -2.60 -22.58 8.94
N ALA A 375 -2.95 -22.23 10.17
CA ALA A 375 -2.37 -21.11 10.89
C ALA A 375 -1.31 -21.62 11.86
N LYS A 376 -0.06 -21.16 11.71
CA LYS A 376 1.02 -21.41 12.69
C LYS A 376 1.16 -20.20 13.60
N LEU A 377 1.15 -20.44 14.90
CA LEU A 377 1.29 -19.38 15.89
C LEU A 377 2.78 -19.01 16.03
N PRO A 378 3.13 -17.71 16.09
CA PRO A 378 4.51 -17.28 16.29
C PRO A 378 5.04 -17.70 17.67
N GLN A 379 4.15 -17.82 18.65
CA GLN A 379 4.41 -18.32 19.99
C GLN A 379 3.36 -19.37 20.34
N ALA A 380 3.82 -20.50 20.89
CA ALA A 380 2.94 -21.54 21.39
C ALA A 380 2.14 -21.03 22.59
N ILE A 381 0.81 -21.18 22.56
CA ILE A 381 -0.08 -20.76 23.64
C ILE A 381 -0.39 -21.96 24.52
N LYS A 382 -0.17 -21.85 25.83
CA LYS A 382 -0.50 -22.90 26.79
C LYS A 382 -2.02 -23.04 26.88
N SER A 383 -2.55 -24.25 26.65
CA SER A 383 -3.98 -24.55 26.82
C SER A 383 -4.18 -25.03 28.26
N GLU A 384 -4.76 -24.17 29.09
CA GLU A 384 -5.07 -24.48 30.48
C GLU A 384 -6.52 -24.97 30.58
N PRO A 385 -6.79 -26.06 31.33
CA PRO A 385 -8.14 -26.60 31.50
C PRO A 385 -9.17 -25.56 31.97
N ASP A 386 -8.75 -24.66 32.86
CA ASP A 386 -9.64 -23.75 33.58
C ASP A 386 -9.86 -22.41 32.85
N ILE A 387 -9.22 -22.19 31.68
CA ILE A 387 -9.25 -20.90 30.98
C ILE A 387 -9.62 -21.09 29.50
N PRO A 388 -10.72 -20.48 29.03
CA PRO A 388 -11.04 -20.48 27.61
C PRO A 388 -10.07 -19.59 26.82
N VAL A 389 -9.69 -20.04 25.62
CA VAL A 389 -8.74 -19.34 24.74
C VAL A 389 -9.41 -19.01 23.41
N ASN A 390 -9.35 -17.74 23.01
CA ASN A 390 -9.94 -17.27 21.76
C ASN A 390 -8.86 -16.97 20.72
N PHE A 391 -9.04 -17.48 19.51
CA PHE A 391 -8.21 -17.18 18.35
C PHE A 391 -9.05 -16.47 17.29
N ILE A 392 -8.49 -15.41 16.71
CA ILE A 392 -9.04 -14.78 15.51
C ILE A 392 -8.11 -15.14 14.36
N ILE A 393 -8.61 -15.95 13.43
CA ILE A 393 -7.87 -16.33 12.23
C ILE A 393 -8.37 -15.49 11.06
N ARG A 394 -7.44 -14.86 10.36
CA ARG A 394 -7.69 -14.03 9.19
C ARG A 394 -6.86 -14.55 8.02
N PHE A 395 -7.48 -14.70 6.87
CA PHE A 395 -6.77 -14.93 5.62
C PHE A 395 -7.49 -14.24 4.46
N ASP A 396 -6.70 -13.77 3.50
CA ASP A 396 -7.16 -13.17 2.26
C ASP A 396 -7.46 -14.25 1.21
N THR A 397 -8.33 -13.89 0.26
CA THR A 397 -8.71 -14.71 -0.91
C THR A 397 -8.60 -13.92 -2.19
#